data_AF-A0A137Q1W8-F1
#
_entry.id   AF-A0A137Q1W8-F1
#
_cell.length_a   1.000
_cell.length_b   1.000
_cell.length_c   1.000
_cell.angle_alpha   90.00
_cell.angle_beta   90.00
_cell.angle_gamma   90.00
#
_symmetry.space_group_name_H-M   'P 1'
#
loop_
_entity.id
_entity.type
_entity.pdbx_description
1 polymer ?
#
loop_
_entity_poly.entity_id
_entity_poly.type
_entity_poly.pdbx_seq_one_letter_code
_entity_poly.pdbx_strand_id
1 'polypeptide(L)'
;MSFKPEERYVIHNIVDPRPVQRTGLDSPLTLVNQTNSYAKWIITNNGDQERYVIQNAGSNCYAHLKETAVSSCDPRTNAIVDHHGHFQAIIESPNPLTRWKIKVVSPSMYRVCIDDASVHQNSLTETQIYDPASQLFWTTHPDSNEIFLEPFSPGSDQWWAISSAQ
;
A
#
# COMPACT_ATOMS: atom_id res chain seq x y z
N MET A 1 15.30 2.92 12.88
CA MET A 1 15.51 1.64 12.17
C MET A 1 15.85 1.95 10.72
N SER A 2 16.77 1.20 10.10
CA SER A 2 17.18 1.41 8.70
C SER A 2 17.16 0.09 7.94
N PHE A 3 16.37 0.01 6.87
CA PHE A 3 16.47 -1.08 5.90
C PHE A 3 17.80 -0.96 5.17
N LYS A 4 18.54 -2.06 5.03
CA LYS A 4 19.78 -2.05 4.26
C LYS A 4 19.45 -1.88 2.78
N PRO A 5 20.23 -1.06 2.05
CA PRO A 5 20.13 -0.97 0.59
C PRO A 5 20.26 -2.35 -0.06
N GLU A 6 19.50 -2.59 -1.13
CA GLU A 6 19.54 -3.81 -1.97
C GLU A 6 19.16 -5.13 -1.27
N GLU A 7 18.99 -5.13 0.05
CA GLU A 7 18.44 -6.25 0.78
C GLU A 7 16.98 -6.49 0.37
N ARG A 8 16.62 -7.76 0.24
CA ARG A 8 15.27 -8.18 -0.12
C ARG A 8 14.50 -8.48 1.16
N TYR A 9 13.25 -8.08 1.20
CA TYR A 9 12.35 -8.26 2.32
C TYR A 9 11.06 -8.94 1.87
N VAL A 10 10.41 -9.65 2.78
CA VAL A 10 9.02 -10.08 2.64
C VAL A 10 8.19 -9.29 3.63
N ILE A 11 7.04 -8.80 3.17
CA ILE A 11 6.07 -8.08 3.97
C ILE A 11 4.89 -9.02 4.19
N HIS A 12 4.53 -9.30 5.44
CA HIS A 12 3.38 -10.15 5.81
C HIS A 12 2.39 -9.34 6.62
N ASN A 13 1.10 -9.62 6.44
CA ASN A 13 0.12 -9.14 7.41
C ASN A 13 0.27 -9.96 8.71
N ILE A 14 0.14 -9.33 9.88
CA ILE A 14 0.31 -10.03 11.16
C ILE A 14 -0.94 -10.83 11.53
N VAL A 15 -2.12 -10.37 11.13
CA VAL A 15 -3.39 -11.07 11.37
C VAL A 15 -3.58 -12.20 10.35
N ASP A 16 -3.32 -11.91 9.08
CA ASP A 16 -3.28 -12.89 8.00
C ASP A 16 -1.83 -13.10 7.52
N PRO A 17 -1.10 -14.13 8.00
CA PRO A 17 0.35 -14.26 7.80
C PRO A 17 0.80 -14.54 6.35
N ARG A 18 -0.06 -14.32 5.37
CA ARG A 18 0.25 -14.38 3.95
C ARG A 18 1.15 -13.20 3.53
N PRO A 19 2.16 -13.44 2.68
CA PRO A 19 3.00 -12.38 2.15
C PRO A 19 2.26 -11.50 1.13
N VAL A 20 2.64 -10.22 1.10
CA VAL A 20 2.26 -9.26 0.06
C VAL A 20 3.05 -9.54 -1.21
N GLN A 21 2.36 -9.72 -2.32
CA GLN A 21 2.91 -9.98 -3.64
C GLN A 21 2.29 -9.05 -4.69
N ARG A 22 3.08 -8.74 -5.72
CA ARG A 22 2.53 -8.18 -6.96
C ARG A 22 1.88 -9.24 -7.86
N THR A 23 0.76 -8.90 -8.48
CA THR A 23 0.02 -9.79 -9.40
C THR A 23 0.30 -9.48 -10.86
N GLY A 24 0.34 -8.20 -11.23
CA GLY A 24 0.55 -7.71 -12.59
C GLY A 24 0.84 -6.22 -12.59
N LEU A 25 1.23 -5.63 -13.72
CA LEU A 25 1.38 -4.17 -13.81
C LEU A 25 0.02 -3.49 -13.70
N ASP A 26 -0.02 -2.32 -13.05
CA ASP A 26 -1.25 -1.56 -12.77
C ASP A 26 -2.33 -2.39 -12.03
N SER A 27 -1.87 -3.41 -11.28
CA SER A 27 -2.74 -4.30 -10.52
C SER A 27 -2.57 -4.07 -9.01
N PRO A 28 -3.62 -4.32 -8.21
CA PRO A 28 -3.52 -4.29 -6.76
C PRO A 28 -2.42 -5.21 -6.24
N LEU A 29 -1.74 -4.76 -5.18
CA LEU A 29 -0.96 -5.65 -4.34
C LEU A 29 -1.92 -6.62 -3.64
N THR A 30 -1.49 -7.86 -3.46
CA THR A 30 -2.35 -8.89 -2.86
C THR A 30 -1.61 -9.78 -1.87
N LEU A 31 -2.33 -10.36 -0.93
CA LEU A 31 -1.89 -11.48 -0.11
C LEU A 31 -1.91 -12.78 -0.90
N VAL A 32 -0.83 -13.56 -0.84
CA VAL A 32 -0.70 -14.83 -1.54
C VAL A 32 -0.26 -15.96 -0.60
N ASN A 33 -0.50 -17.21 -0.98
CA ASN A 33 -0.20 -18.36 -0.12
C ASN A 33 1.28 -18.80 -0.15
N GLN A 34 2.09 -18.28 -1.07
CA GLN A 34 3.47 -18.72 -1.26
C GLN A 34 4.39 -17.53 -1.56
N THR A 35 5.57 -17.53 -0.93
CA THR A 35 6.61 -16.55 -1.23
C THR A 35 7.36 -16.97 -2.49
N ASN A 36 7.31 -16.13 -3.51
CA ASN A 36 8.15 -16.24 -4.72
C ASN A 36 8.93 -14.93 -4.93
N SER A 37 9.60 -14.77 -6.06
CA SER A 37 10.35 -13.54 -6.38
C SER A 37 9.47 -12.27 -6.43
N TYR A 38 8.18 -12.41 -6.74
CA TYR A 38 7.20 -11.32 -6.77
C TYR A 38 6.64 -10.94 -5.40
N ALA A 39 6.91 -11.75 -4.38
CA ALA A 39 6.65 -11.46 -2.97
C ALA A 39 7.86 -10.85 -2.23
N LYS A 40 8.98 -10.65 -2.94
CA LYS A 40 10.20 -10.02 -2.40
C LYS A 40 10.22 -8.54 -2.79
N TRP A 41 10.63 -7.69 -1.85
CA TRP A 41 10.62 -6.23 -1.96
C TRP A 41 11.97 -5.63 -1.58
N ILE A 42 12.39 -4.57 -2.25
CA ILE A 42 13.54 -3.76 -1.88
C ILE A 42 12.98 -2.46 -1.29
N ILE A 43 13.37 -2.14 -0.06
CA ILE A 43 12.88 -0.98 0.68
C ILE A 43 14.03 0.02 0.81
N THR A 44 13.96 1.11 0.06
CA THR A 44 15.04 2.11 0.01
C THR A 44 14.61 3.38 0.70
N ASN A 45 15.45 3.88 1.62
CA ASN A 45 15.24 5.18 2.25
C ASN A 45 15.71 6.31 1.31
N ASN A 46 14.91 7.36 1.15
CA ASN A 46 15.18 8.47 0.23
C ASN A 46 16.02 9.62 0.85
N GLY A 47 16.78 9.37 1.92
CA GLY A 47 17.68 10.36 2.54
C GLY A 47 17.02 11.31 3.54
N ASP A 48 15.69 11.24 3.68
CA ASP A 48 14.90 11.99 4.67
C ASP A 48 14.25 11.06 5.71
N GLN A 49 14.01 11.60 6.90
CA GLN A 49 13.41 10.95 8.07
C GLN A 49 12.18 10.09 7.70
N GLU A 50 12.37 8.77 7.69
CA GLU A 50 11.32 7.73 7.58
C GLU A 50 10.55 7.66 6.25
N ARG A 51 11.09 8.22 5.16
CA ARG A 51 10.49 8.12 3.82
C ARG A 51 11.14 7.01 2.99
N TYR A 52 10.33 6.10 2.50
CA TYR A 52 10.76 4.91 1.78
C TYR A 52 10.07 4.79 0.43
N VAL A 53 10.78 4.18 -0.51
CA VAL A 53 10.19 3.62 -1.73
C VAL A 53 10.21 2.10 -1.59
N ILE A 54 9.13 1.45 -2.03
CA ILE A 54 8.97 0.00 -1.95
C ILE A 54 8.97 -0.52 -3.38
N GLN A 55 10.09 -1.10 -3.80
CA GLN A 55 10.28 -1.66 -5.13
C GLN A 55 10.04 -3.17 -5.08
N ASN A 56 9.38 -3.73 -6.09
CA ASN A 56 9.30 -5.17 -6.21
C ASN A 56 10.67 -5.73 -6.63
N ALA A 57 11.19 -6.78 -5.99
CA ALA A 57 12.51 -7.32 -6.33
C ALA A 57 12.51 -8.12 -7.66
N GLY A 58 11.34 -8.56 -8.14
CA GLY A 58 11.16 -9.27 -9.40
C GLY A 58 10.82 -8.36 -10.59
N SER A 59 10.77 -7.03 -10.42
CA SER A 59 10.68 -6.04 -11.51
C SER A 59 11.40 -4.77 -11.13
N ASN A 60 11.44 -3.79 -12.02
CA ASN A 60 11.87 -2.44 -11.66
C ASN A 60 10.68 -1.56 -11.23
N CYS A 61 9.56 -2.15 -10.80
CA CYS A 61 8.33 -1.41 -10.50
C CYS A 61 8.15 -1.13 -9.02
N TYR A 62 7.41 -0.07 -8.69
CA TYR A 62 7.24 0.42 -7.34
C TYR A 62 5.78 0.32 -6.87
N ALA A 63 5.61 0.22 -5.55
CA ALA A 63 4.29 0.27 -4.93
C ALA A 63 3.78 1.71 -4.94
N HIS A 64 2.55 1.90 -5.43
CA HIS A 64 1.90 3.19 -5.57
C HIS A 64 0.53 3.25 -4.92
N LEU A 65 0.17 4.46 -4.49
CA LEU A 65 -1.21 4.79 -4.17
C LEU A 65 -1.98 5.04 -5.46
N LYS A 66 -3.10 4.35 -5.66
CA LYS A 66 -4.09 4.66 -6.69
C LYS A 66 -5.45 4.84 -6.06
N GLU A 67 -6.14 5.90 -6.47
CA GLU A 67 -7.56 6.07 -6.20
C GLU A 67 -8.36 5.23 -7.20
N THR A 68 -9.26 4.41 -6.70
CA THR A 68 -10.16 3.59 -7.52
C THR A 68 -11.58 4.10 -7.34
N ALA A 69 -12.16 4.60 -8.43
CA ALA A 69 -13.56 5.00 -8.45
C ALA A 69 -14.42 3.73 -8.36
N VAL A 70 -15.24 3.63 -7.32
CA VAL A 70 -16.26 2.58 -7.22
C VAL A 70 -17.58 3.21 -7.65
N SER A 71 -17.88 3.11 -8.95
CA SER A 71 -19.21 3.46 -9.44
C SER A 71 -20.17 2.32 -9.06
N SER A 72 -21.10 2.59 -8.15
CA SER A 72 -22.29 1.75 -8.02
C SER A 72 -23.41 2.36 -8.85
N CYS A 73 -24.17 1.51 -9.54
CA CYS A 73 -25.40 1.95 -10.19
C CYS A 73 -26.53 1.73 -9.20
N ASP A 74 -27.23 2.78 -8.78
CA ASP A 74 -28.42 2.61 -7.95
C ASP A 74 -29.48 1.87 -8.78
N PRO A 75 -29.86 0.64 -8.39
CA PRO A 75 -30.78 -0.19 -9.17
C PRO A 75 -32.21 0.38 -9.23
N ARG A 76 -32.54 1.39 -8.42
CA ARG A 76 -33.85 2.05 -8.43
C ARG A 76 -33.91 3.28 -9.32
N THR A 77 -32.77 3.96 -9.52
CA THR A 77 -32.74 5.25 -10.22
C THR A 77 -31.91 5.21 -11.51
N ASN A 78 -31.15 4.12 -11.78
CA ASN A 78 -30.15 4.06 -12.84
C ASN A 78 -29.13 5.23 -12.78
N ALA A 79 -29.07 5.93 -11.65
CA ALA A 79 -28.06 6.95 -11.41
C ALA A 79 -26.76 6.25 -11.02
N ILE A 80 -25.65 6.72 -11.60
CA ILE A 80 -24.33 6.40 -11.08
C ILE A 80 -24.22 7.14 -9.75
N VAL A 81 -24.24 6.39 -8.65
CA VAL A 81 -23.92 6.93 -7.33
C VAL A 81 -22.42 6.77 -7.18
N ASP A 82 -21.72 7.90 -7.20
CA ASP A 82 -20.30 7.95 -6.89
C ASP A 82 -20.17 7.69 -5.38
N HIS A 83 -19.78 6.47 -5.02
CA HIS A 83 -19.34 6.21 -3.66
C HIS A 83 -17.89 6.65 -3.56
N HIS A 84 -17.54 7.24 -2.41
CA HIS A 84 -16.18 7.71 -2.12
C HIS A 84 -15.13 6.74 -2.67
N GLY A 85 -14.20 7.25 -3.48
CA GLY A 85 -13.13 6.45 -4.07
C GLY A 85 -12.39 5.66 -3.00
N HIS A 86 -12.16 4.37 -3.28
CA HIS A 86 -11.33 3.54 -2.41
C HIS A 86 -9.87 3.71 -2.82
N PHE A 87 -8.97 3.84 -1.86
CA PHE A 87 -7.55 3.89 -2.12
C PHE A 87 -6.95 2.49 -2.07
N GLN A 88 -6.15 2.14 -3.08
CA GLN A 88 -5.47 0.86 -3.16
C GLN A 88 -3.96 1.03 -3.29
N ALA A 89 -3.22 0.08 -2.72
CA ALA A 89 -1.81 -0.07 -3.01
C ALA A 89 -1.69 -0.92 -4.27
N ILE A 90 -1.10 -0.37 -5.32
CA ILE A 90 -0.89 -1.04 -6.59
C ILE A 90 0.59 -1.15 -6.90
N ILE A 91 0.95 -1.95 -7.90
CA ILE A 91 2.27 -1.87 -8.52
C ILE A 91 2.15 -1.12 -9.85
N GLU A 92 2.89 -0.03 -9.99
CA GLU A 92 2.83 0.81 -11.18
C GLU A 92 4.23 1.36 -11.48
N SER A 93 4.56 1.57 -12.75
CA SER A 93 5.69 2.38 -13.22
C SER A 93 7.12 1.97 -12.76
N PRO A 94 8.16 2.21 -13.58
CA PRO A 94 9.54 2.16 -13.11
C PRO A 94 9.95 3.36 -12.24
N ASN A 95 9.08 4.35 -12.06
CA ASN A 95 9.37 5.57 -11.31
C ASN A 95 8.67 5.58 -9.95
N PRO A 96 9.36 5.87 -8.83
CA PRO A 96 8.76 5.91 -7.52
C PRO A 96 7.93 7.20 -7.29
N LEU A 97 6.70 7.23 -7.81
CA LEU A 97 5.71 8.30 -7.61
C LEU A 97 5.17 8.40 -6.18
N THR A 98 5.21 7.33 -5.39
CA THR A 98 4.67 7.31 -4.02
C THR A 98 5.77 7.09 -3.01
N ARG A 99 5.80 7.95 -1.99
CA ARG A 99 6.68 7.80 -0.82
C ARG A 99 5.86 7.25 0.34
N TRP A 100 6.37 6.18 0.94
CA TRP A 100 5.77 5.49 2.07
C TRP A 100 6.48 5.84 3.36
N LYS A 101 5.72 6.03 4.43
CA LYS A 101 6.21 6.04 5.81
C LYS A 101 6.06 4.65 6.40
N ILE A 102 7.14 4.08 6.90
CA ILE A 102 7.13 2.79 7.60
C ILE A 102 7.38 3.07 9.08
N LYS A 103 6.30 3.10 9.86
CA LYS A 103 6.33 3.38 11.30
C LYS A 103 6.61 2.10 12.08
N VAL A 104 7.60 2.13 12.96
CA VAL A 104 7.91 1.01 13.86
C VAL A 104 6.94 1.05 15.04
N VAL A 105 6.19 -0.03 15.25
CA VAL A 105 5.32 -0.20 16.44
C VAL A 105 6.01 -1.07 17.49
N SER A 106 6.67 -2.15 17.05
CA SER A 106 7.50 -3.02 17.88
C SER A 106 8.64 -3.61 17.02
N PRO A 107 9.62 -4.34 17.60
CA PRO A 107 10.77 -4.87 16.84
C PRO A 107 10.42 -5.73 15.60
N SER A 108 9.21 -6.27 15.54
CA SER A 108 8.74 -7.10 14.42
C SER A 108 7.40 -6.64 13.85
N MET A 109 6.92 -5.46 14.25
CA MET A 109 5.61 -4.95 13.85
C MET A 109 5.70 -3.51 13.36
N TYR A 110 5.15 -3.30 12.17
CA TYR A 110 5.23 -2.06 11.40
C TYR A 110 3.84 -1.63 10.96
N ARG A 111 3.73 -0.34 10.66
CA ARG A 111 2.63 0.21 9.88
C ARG A 111 3.18 0.89 8.63
N VAL A 112 2.59 0.57 7.48
CA VAL A 112 2.92 1.20 6.21
C VAL A 112 1.83 2.22 5.89
N CYS A 113 2.22 3.45 5.62
CA CYS A 113 1.30 4.56 5.42
C CYS A 113 1.82 5.54 4.38
N ILE A 114 0.93 6.31 3.75
CA ILE A 114 1.37 7.32 2.79
C ILE A 114 2.05 8.51 3.49
N ASP A 115 3.06 9.08 2.84
CA ASP A 115 3.56 10.41 3.21
C ASP A 115 2.61 11.48 2.69
N ASP A 116 2.15 12.36 3.58
CA ASP A 116 1.19 13.45 3.33
C ASP A 116 1.53 14.27 2.06
N ALA A 117 2.82 14.53 1.82
CA ALA A 117 3.30 15.24 0.64
C ALA A 117 3.06 14.51 -0.71
N SER A 118 2.91 13.18 -0.71
CA SER A 118 2.67 12.38 -1.93
C SER A 118 1.22 12.38 -2.38
N VAL A 119 0.26 12.71 -1.50
CA VAL A 119 -1.17 12.77 -1.86
C VAL A 119 -1.45 13.95 -2.79
N HIS A 120 -0.78 15.09 -2.58
CA HIS A 120 -0.98 16.31 -3.35
C HIS A 120 -0.48 16.27 -4.80
N GLN A 121 0.39 15.31 -5.17
CA GLN A 121 0.93 15.22 -6.54
C GLN A 121 0.08 14.35 -7.48
N ASN A 122 -0.78 13.47 -6.96
CA ASN A 122 -1.56 12.53 -7.77
C ASN A 122 -3.04 12.94 -7.96
N SER A 123 -3.51 14.01 -7.32
CA SER A 123 -4.88 14.50 -7.46
C SER A 123 -4.94 15.59 -8.54
N LEU A 124 -5.15 15.18 -9.80
CA LEU A 124 -5.43 16.08 -10.94
C LEU A 124 -6.93 16.26 -11.20
N THR A 125 -7.79 15.78 -10.31
CA THR A 125 -9.25 15.94 -10.42
C THR A 125 -9.81 16.53 -9.14
N GLU A 126 -10.24 17.78 -9.29
CA GLU A 126 -10.86 18.65 -8.31
C GLU A 126 -12.25 18.11 -7.90
N THR A 127 -12.30 17.19 -6.94
CA THR A 127 -13.46 17.00 -6.05
C THR A 127 -12.99 16.36 -4.74
N GLN A 128 -13.14 17.09 -3.63
CA GLN A 128 -12.73 16.74 -2.25
C GLN A 128 -13.21 15.33 -1.81
N ILE A 129 -12.69 14.63 -0.79
CA ILE A 129 -12.26 15.05 0.56
C ILE A 129 -11.29 13.98 1.11
N TYR A 130 -9.99 14.21 1.08
CA TYR A 130 -9.10 13.57 2.05
C TYR A 130 -8.59 14.65 2.98
N ASP A 131 -8.86 14.51 4.28
CA ASP A 131 -8.22 15.36 5.28
C ASP A 131 -6.75 14.94 5.38
N PRO A 132 -5.77 15.76 4.96
CA PRO A 132 -4.35 15.44 5.10
C PRO A 132 -3.94 15.17 6.56
N ALA A 133 -4.75 15.58 7.56
CA ALA A 133 -4.52 15.21 8.95
C ALA A 133 -4.80 13.73 9.26
N SER A 134 -5.66 13.09 8.46
CA SER A 134 -5.79 11.64 8.53
C SER A 134 -4.57 11.03 7.87
N GLN A 135 -4.09 9.88 8.36
CA GLN A 135 -3.04 9.13 7.70
C GLN A 135 -3.65 7.82 7.19
N LEU A 136 -3.47 7.49 5.92
CA LEU A 136 -3.91 6.22 5.34
C LEU A 136 -2.86 5.14 5.59
N PHE A 137 -3.32 3.97 6.02
CA PHE A 137 -2.50 2.81 6.34
C PHE A 137 -2.87 1.65 5.42
N TRP A 138 -1.86 0.86 5.03
CA TRP A 138 -2.08 -0.43 4.40
C TRP A 138 -2.94 -1.30 5.30
N THR A 139 -4.01 -1.84 4.73
CA THR A 139 -4.94 -2.76 5.38
C THR A 139 -5.39 -3.84 4.40
N THR A 140 -6.00 -4.89 4.94
CA THR A 140 -6.64 -5.97 4.19
C THR A 140 -8.10 -6.04 4.60
N HIS A 141 -8.96 -6.50 3.69
CA HIS A 141 -10.34 -6.84 4.04
C HIS A 141 -10.49 -8.37 4.09
N PRO A 142 -11.30 -8.93 5.00
CA PRO A 142 -11.51 -10.38 5.08
C PRO A 142 -12.01 -11.00 3.76
N ASP A 143 -12.76 -10.22 2.99
CA ASP A 143 -13.39 -10.66 1.73
C ASP A 143 -12.51 -10.43 0.49
N SER A 144 -11.33 -9.83 0.66
CA SER A 144 -10.42 -9.51 -0.45
C SER A 144 -8.97 -9.82 -0.09
N ASN A 145 -8.23 -10.36 -1.04
CA ASN A 145 -6.79 -10.52 -0.88
C ASN A 145 -6.03 -9.22 -1.17
N GLU A 146 -6.70 -8.15 -1.60
CA GLU A 146 -6.05 -6.92 -2.04
C GLU A 146 -5.62 -6.04 -0.86
N ILE A 147 -4.60 -5.21 -1.10
CA ILE A 147 -4.10 -4.24 -0.12
C ILE A 147 -4.76 -2.89 -0.38
N PHE A 148 -5.54 -2.43 0.60
CA PHE A 148 -6.23 -1.16 0.59
C PHE A 148 -5.52 -0.15 1.49
N LEU A 149 -5.92 1.10 1.36
CA LEU A 149 -5.49 2.18 2.22
C LEU A 149 -6.70 2.78 2.94
N GLU A 150 -6.70 2.69 4.26
CA GLU A 150 -7.77 3.20 5.11
C GLU A 150 -7.23 4.04 6.26
N PRO A 151 -8.03 4.97 6.82
CA PRO A 151 -7.69 5.64 8.07
C PRO A 151 -7.39 4.64 9.20
N PHE A 152 -6.63 5.08 10.20
CA PHE A 152 -6.33 4.22 11.33
C PHE A 152 -7.61 3.78 12.06
N SER A 153 -7.80 2.46 12.21
CA SER A 153 -8.90 1.89 12.97
C SER A 153 -8.37 0.93 14.05
N PRO A 154 -8.69 1.14 15.35
CA PRO A 154 -8.31 0.20 16.40
C PRO A 154 -8.91 -1.19 16.15
N GLY A 155 -8.07 -2.22 16.08
CA GLY A 155 -8.50 -3.60 15.81
C GLY A 155 -8.55 -3.98 14.32
N SER A 156 -8.13 -3.08 13.42
CA SER A 156 -7.92 -3.41 12.00
C SER A 156 -6.67 -4.27 11.76
N ASP A 157 -6.56 -4.82 10.56
CA ASP A 157 -5.42 -5.62 10.09
C ASP A 157 -4.25 -4.74 9.60
N GLN A 158 -4.11 -3.53 10.12
CA GLN A 158 -3.10 -2.55 9.68
C GLN A 158 -1.69 -2.84 10.21
N TRP A 159 -1.40 -4.10 10.56
CA TRP A 159 -0.18 -4.52 11.24
C TRP A 159 0.65 -5.43 10.34
N TRP A 160 1.88 -5.02 10.08
CA TRP A 160 2.74 -5.67 9.09
C TRP A 160 4.03 -6.16 9.73
N ALA A 161 4.49 -7.35 9.34
CA ALA A 161 5.82 -7.84 9.66
C ALA A 161 6.71 -7.71 8.42
N ILE A 162 7.89 -7.13 8.58
CA ILE A 162 8.88 -6.97 7.50
C ILE A 162 10.12 -7.75 7.90
N SER A 163 10.44 -8.79 7.15
CA SER A 163 11.55 -9.71 7.44
C SER A 163 12.48 -9.84 6.25
N SER A 164 13.79 -9.96 6.51
CA SER A 164 14.79 -10.24 5.47
C SER A 164 14.46 -11.54 4.74
N ALA A 165 14.54 -11.50 3.41
CA ALA A 165 14.33 -12.63 2.52
C ALA A 165 15.68 -13.16 2.05
N GLN A 166 16.05 -14.37 2.50
CA GLN A 166 17.19 -15.10 1.94
C GLN A 166 16.93 -15.49 0.47
#